data_AF-A0A5B8NPQ0-F1
#
_entry.id   AF-A0A5B8NPQ0-F1
#
_cell.length_a   1.000
_cell.length_b   1.000
_cell.length_c   1.000
_cell.angle_alpha   90.00
_cell.angle_beta   90.00
_cell.angle_gamma   90.00
#
_symmetry.space_group_name_H-M   'P 1'
#
loop_
_entity.id
_entity.type
_entity.pdbx_description
1 polymer ?
#
loop_
_entity_poly.entity_id
_entity_poly.type
_entity_poly.pdbx_seq_one_letter_code
_entity_poly.pdbx_strand_id
1 'polypeptide(L)' 'MFEIEYLTDKSGKPKAVVIPIEVWREFFPEEELSLEQLSDKLEDYCLNKAMDEAKETALLDRDAALKYLEE' A
#
# COMPACT_ATOMS: atom_id res chain seq x y z
N MET A 1 -16.91 11.25 3.16
CA MET A 1 -16.29 10.63 1.98
C MET A 1 -15.00 11.39 1.78
N PHE A 2 -13.85 10.78 2.05
CA PHE A 2 -12.56 11.44 1.84
C PHE A 2 -12.26 11.34 0.34
N GLU A 3 -12.40 12.45 -0.38
CA GLU A 3 -12.13 12.48 -1.81
C GLU A 3 -10.62 12.63 -2.04
N ILE A 4 -10.04 11.64 -2.69
CA ILE A 4 -8.67 11.71 -3.19
C ILE A 4 -8.72 12.52 -4.49
N GLU A 5 -7.96 13.60 -4.55
CA GLU A 5 -7.91 14.47 -5.73
C GLU A 5 -6.64 14.25 -6.54
N TYR A 6 -6.72 14.41 -7.86
CA TYR A 6 -5.58 14.32 -8.75
C TYR A 6 -5.26 15.69 -9.34
N LEU A 7 -4.03 16.16 -9.11
CA LEU A 7 -3.52 17.36 -9.75
C LEU A 7 -3.03 17.01 -11.15
N THR A 8 -3.61 17.64 -12.16
CA THR A 8 -3.24 17.44 -13.57
C THR A 8 -2.38 18.58 -14.09
N ASP A 9 -1.53 18.29 -15.07
CA ASP A 9 -0.85 19.33 -15.83
C ASP A 9 -1.75 20.00 -16.88
N LYS A 10 -1.17 20.93 -17.64
CA LYS A 10 -1.86 21.68 -18.71
C LYS A 10 -2.43 20.78 -19.82
N SER A 11 -1.96 19.54 -19.95
CA SER A 11 -2.46 18.56 -20.91
C SER A 11 -3.54 17.64 -20.34
N GLY A 12 -3.91 17.82 -19.06
CA GLY A 12 -4.84 16.95 -18.35
C GLY A 12 -4.20 15.66 -17.82
N LYS A 13 -2.87 15.51 -17.91
CA LYS A 13 -2.17 14.33 -17.39
C LYS A 13 -1.97 14.45 -15.87
N PRO A 14 -2.34 13.45 -15.06
CA PRO A 14 -2.08 13.46 -13.63
C PRO A 14 -0.58 13.58 -13.33
N LYS A 15 -0.23 14.47 -12.40
CA LYS A 15 1.14 14.71 -11.92
C LYS A 15 1.32 14.49 -10.42
N ALA A 16 0.27 14.67 -9.64
CA ALA A 16 0.31 14.44 -8.21
C ALA A 16 -1.08 14.02 -7.70
N VAL A 17 -1.10 13.47 -6.49
CA VAL A 17 -2.31 13.12 -5.75
C VAL A 17 -2.36 13.97 -4.49
N VAL A 18 -3.54 14.44 -4.13
CA VAL A 18 -3.81 15.12 -2.86
C VAL A 18 -4.61 14.15 -2.00
N ILE A 19 -4.01 13.78 -0.87
CA ILE A 19 -4.62 12.90 0.11
C ILE A 19 -5.06 13.78 1.30
N PRO A 20 -6.34 13.74 1.71
CA PRO A 20 -6.79 14.45 2.90
C PRO A 20 -5.95 14.08 4.13
N ILE A 21 -5.64 15.06 4.98
CA ILE A 21 -4.68 14.87 6.09
C ILE A 21 -5.18 13.83 7.10
N GLU A 22 -6.49 13.69 7.26
CA GLU A 22 -7.10 12.67 8.11
C GLU A 22 -6.79 11.27 7.60
N VAL A 23 -6.91 11.07 6.27
CA VAL A 23 -6.57 9.80 5.61
C VAL A 23 -5.07 9.56 5.67
N TRP A 24 -4.26 10.58 5.35
CA TRP A 24 -2.81 10.47 5.40
C TRP A 24 -2.31 10.00 6.78
N ARG A 25 -2.88 10.53 7.86
CA ARG A 25 -2.53 10.19 9.25
C ARG A 25 -2.92 8.77 9.65
N GLU A 26 -3.87 8.12 8.98
CA GLU A 26 -4.17 6.70 9.22
C GLU A 26 -3.03 5.79 8.77
N PHE A 27 -2.33 6.16 7.68
CA PHE A 27 -1.16 5.43 7.19
C PHE A 27 0.14 5.90 7.84
N PHE A 28 0.25 7.21 8.05
CA PHE A 28 1.49 7.89 8.45
C PHE A 28 1.19 8.90 9.58
N PRO A 29 1.22 8.46 10.85
CA PRO A 29 0.85 9.31 11.98
C PRO A 29 1.89 10.41 12.31
N GLU A 30 3.09 10.35 11.75
CA GLU A 30 4.17 11.32 11.94
C GLU A 30 4.02 12.51 10.97
N GLU A 31 4.30 13.73 11.46
CA GLU A 31 4.11 14.96 10.66
C GLU A 31 5.15 15.14 9.54
N GLU A 32 6.36 14.62 9.72
CA GLU A 32 7.43 14.67 8.71
C GLU A 32 8.04 13.28 8.51
N LEU A 33 8.06 12.84 7.25
CA LEU A 33 8.68 11.59 6.82
C LEU A 33 9.66 11.88 5.70
N SER A 34 10.85 11.26 5.75
CA SER A 34 11.70 11.19 4.58
C SER A 34 11.07 10.31 3.50
N LEU A 35 11.49 10.47 2.24
CA LEU A 35 11.01 9.61 1.14
C LEU A 35 11.34 8.12 1.37
N GLU A 36 12.48 7.83 1.99
CA GLU A 36 12.89 6.47 2.34
C GLU A 36 11.95 5.88 3.39
N GLN A 37 11.69 6.61 4.47
CA GLN A 37 10.74 6.18 5.51
C GLN A 37 9.32 6.04 4.98
N LEU A 38 8.91 6.89 4.03
CA LEU A 38 7.61 6.76 3.36
C LEU A 38 7.51 5.46 2.57
N SER A 39 8.57 5.11 1.82
CA SER A 39 8.63 3.86 1.05
C SER A 39 8.52 2.64 1.96
N ASP A 40 9.34 2.58 3.01
CA ASP A 40 9.38 1.46 3.95
C ASP A 40 8.03 1.26 4.64
N LYS A 41 7.45 2.36 5.15
CA LYS A 41 6.15 2.29 5.84
C LYS A 41 5.00 1.91 4.90
N LEU A 42 5.06 2.32 3.64
CA LEU A 42 4.07 1.91 2.63
C LEU A 42 4.21 0.42 2.30
N GLU A 43 5.44 -0.09 2.18
CA GLU A 43 5.71 -1.51 1.98
C GLU A 43 5.16 -2.34 3.15
N ASP A 44 5.49 -1.94 4.38
CA ASP A 44 4.99 -2.59 5.60
C ASP A 44 3.46 -2.61 5.65
N TYR A 45 2.81 -1.48 5.36
CA TYR A 45 1.35 -1.42 5.32
C TYR A 45 0.76 -2.39 4.28
N CYS A 46 1.31 -2.40 3.06
CA CYS A 46 0.85 -3.27 1.99
C CYS A 46 1.04 -4.76 2.35
N LEU A 47 2.21 -5.10 2.89
CA LEU A 47 2.54 -6.47 3.29
C LEU A 47 1.62 -6.95 4.42
N ASN A 48 1.42 -6.13 5.45
CA ASN A 48 0.53 -6.47 6.57
C ASN A 48 -0.90 -6.67 6.10
N LYS A 49 -1.40 -5.82 5.21
CA LYS A 49 -2.74 -5.98 4.63
C LYS A 49 -2.86 -7.25 3.81
N ALA A 50 -1.87 -7.57 2.97
CA ALA A 50 -1.85 -8.81 2.21
C ALA A 50 -1.84 -10.05 3.13
N MET A 51 -1.09 -9.99 4.23
CA MET A 51 -1.08 -11.03 5.25
C MET A 51 -2.42 -11.17 5.97
N ASP A 52 -3.08 -10.06 6.29
CA ASP A 52 -4.42 -10.07 6.90
C ASP A 52 -5.46 -10.69 5.97
N GLU A 53 -5.45 -10.34 4.68
CA GLU A 53 -6.32 -10.94 3.66
C GLU A 53 -6.03 -12.44 3.47
N ALA A 54 -4.76 -12.84 3.55
CA ALA A 54 -4.35 -14.23 3.42
C ALA A 54 -4.78 -15.11 4.61
N LYS A 55 -5.13 -14.55 5.78
CA LYS A 55 -5.60 -15.34 6.94
C LYS A 55 -6.83 -16.19 6.65
N GLU A 56 -7.67 -15.73 5.72
CA GLU A 56 -8.89 -16.43 5.31
C GLU A 56 -8.62 -17.56 4.31
N THR A 57 -7.37 -17.70 3.86
CA THR A 57 -6.97 -18.71 2.87
C THR A 57 -6.39 -19.94 3.57
N ALA A 58 -6.71 -21.13 3.05
CA ALA A 58 -6.13 -22.36 3.55
C ALA A 58 -4.63 -22.42 3.21
N LEU A 59 -3.81 -22.82 4.17
CA LEU A 59 -2.39 -23.07 3.92
C LEU A 59 -2.22 -24.24 2.95
N LEU A 60 -1.32 -24.07 1.99
CA LEU A 60 -0.87 -25.16 1.14
C LEU A 60 -0.12 -26.20 1.99
N ASP A 61 -0.28 -27.47 1.64
CA ASP A 61 0.63 -28.49 2.12
C ASP A 61 2.04 -28.27 1.53
N ARG A 62 3.01 -28.96 2.13
CA ARG A 62 4.43 -28.79 1.77
C ARG A 62 4.69 -29.04 0.29
N ASP A 63 4.08 -30.07 -0.30
CA ASP A 63 4.39 -30.47 -1.67
C ASP A 63 3.75 -29.49 -2.66
N ALA A 64 2.52 -29.05 -2.39
CA ALA A 64 1.85 -28.00 -3.14
C ALA A 64 2.60 -26.66 -3.06
N ALA A 65 3.11 -26.29 -1.88
CA ALA A 65 3.89 -25.07 -1.70
C ALA A 65 5.23 -25.12 -2.46
N LEU A 66 5.93 -26.25 -2.42
CA LEU A 66 7.19 -26.43 -3.18
C LEU A 66 6.95 -26.31 -4.68
N LYS A 67 5.88 -26.93 -5.18
CA LYS A 67 5.52 -26.83 -6.60
C LYS A 67 5.22 -25.39 -7.03
N TYR A 68 4.53 -24.61 -6.19
CA TYR A 68 4.24 -23.19 -6.47
C TYR A 68 5.50 -22.33 -6.58
N LEU A 69 6.56 -22.64 -5.81
CA LEU A 69 7.82 -21.87 -5.82
C LEU A 69 8.73 -22.21 -7.02
N GLU A 70 8.47 -23.31 -7.72
CA GLU A 70 9.22 -23.73 -8.91
C GLU A 70 8.68 -23.11 -10.21
N GLU A 71 7.48 -22.51 -10.17
CA GLU A 71 6.82 -21.78 -11.27
C GLU A 71 7.20 -20.30 -11.30
#